data_AF-A0A949TR71-F1
#
_entry.id   AF-A0A949TR71-F1
#
_cell.length_a   1.000
_cell.length_b   1.000
_cell.length_c   1.000
_cell.angle_alpha   90.00
_cell.angle_beta   90.00
_cell.angle_gamma   90.00
#
_symmetry.space_group_name_H-M   'P 1'
#
loop_
_entity.id
_entity.type
_entity.pdbx_description
1 polymer ?
#
loop_
_entity_poly.entity_id
_entity_poly.type
_entity_poly.pdbx_seq_one_letter_code
_entity_poly.pdbx_strand_id
1 'polypeptide(L)'
;MAIYILIRMDHANRWLMAWIGIAALGCLYVAGEEVSWGQHFLKWESSEFWSGVNDQNETNLHNISSWLDQKPRILLIIGVYVGGLVIPLLLKFRPGVLPDRFAIIYPNQKFITTAVLCLALKVYDSLGDITGVNLLYRSAETEEIFIYYFVVLYLLLMMKRLTMQSRKTS
;
A
#
# COMPACT_ATOMS: atom_id res chain seq x y z
N MET A 1 -11.10 4.90 -2.81
CA MET A 1 -11.64 3.55 -2.55
C MET A 1 -11.81 3.27 -1.06
N ALA A 2 -10.76 3.32 -0.23
CA ALA A 2 -10.86 3.01 1.20
C ALA A 2 -11.87 3.88 1.97
N ILE A 3 -11.88 5.20 1.73
CA ILE A 3 -12.87 6.12 2.32
C ILE A 3 -14.31 5.73 1.93
N TYR A 4 -14.53 5.37 0.67
CA TYR A 4 -15.83 4.90 0.21
C TYR A 4 -16.27 3.62 0.94
N ILE A 5 -15.35 2.68 1.20
CA ILE A 5 -15.63 1.48 1.99
C ILE A 5 -16.05 1.85 3.41
N LEU A 6 -15.34 2.78 4.07
CA LEU A 6 -15.67 3.25 5.42
C LEU A 6 -17.08 3.85 5.50
N ILE A 7 -17.48 4.64 4.51
CA ILE A 7 -18.81 5.28 4.48
C ILE A 7 -19.93 4.24 4.28
N ARG A 8 -19.65 3.15 3.57
CA ARG A 8 -20.66 2.15 3.17
C ARG A 8 -20.72 0.92 4.07
N MET A 9 -19.71 0.68 4.89
CA MET A 9 -19.65 -0.52 5.73
C MET A 9 -20.55 -0.40 6.96
N ASP A 10 -21.08 -1.53 7.41
CA ASP A 10 -21.73 -1.61 8.73
C ASP A 10 -20.70 -1.33 9.84
N HIS A 11 -21.09 -0.47 10.78
CA HIS A 11 -20.25 0.01 11.87
C HIS A 11 -20.31 -0.88 13.12
N ALA A 12 -21.07 -1.99 13.09
CA ALA A 12 -21.10 -2.95 14.19
C ALA A 12 -19.71 -3.55 14.49
N ASN A 13 -18.88 -3.75 13.46
CA ASN A 13 -17.55 -4.34 13.60
C ASN A 13 -16.44 -3.27 13.73
N ARG A 14 -16.23 -2.78 14.96
CA ARG A 14 -15.26 -1.71 15.27
C ARG A 14 -13.82 -2.03 14.89
N TRP A 15 -13.38 -3.29 15.03
CA TRP A 15 -11.99 -3.64 14.69
C TRP A 15 -11.77 -3.57 13.18
N LEU A 16 -12.76 -4.00 12.40
CA LEU A 16 -12.69 -3.96 10.94
C LEU A 16 -12.77 -2.51 10.44
N MET A 17 -13.58 -1.68 11.09
CA MET A 17 -13.57 -0.24 10.83
C MET A 17 -12.19 0.37 11.08
N ALA A 18 -11.55 0.05 12.20
CA ALA A 18 -10.20 0.53 12.49
C ALA A 18 -9.20 0.07 11.43
N TRP A 19 -9.29 -1.20 11.00
CA TRP A 19 -8.44 -1.74 9.93
C TRP A 19 -8.59 -0.99 8.59
N ILE A 20 -9.83 -0.77 8.13
CA ILE A 20 -10.08 0.00 6.90
C ILE A 20 -9.73 1.48 7.10
N GLY A 21 -9.92 2.01 8.31
CA GLY A 21 -9.55 3.38 8.71
C GLY A 21 -8.07 3.64 8.55
N ILE A 22 -7.25 2.74 9.08
CA ILE A 22 -5.79 2.75 8.90
C ILE A 22 -5.43 2.67 7.42
N ALA A 23 -6.07 1.79 6.65
CA ALA A 23 -5.82 1.69 5.22
C ALA A 23 -6.18 2.98 4.47
N ALA A 24 -7.26 3.66 4.85
CA ALA A 24 -7.68 4.93 4.27
C ALA A 24 -6.71 6.07 4.60
N LEU A 25 -6.28 6.17 5.85
CA LEU A 25 -5.27 7.15 6.28
C LEU A 25 -3.93 6.90 5.59
N GLY A 26 -3.51 5.63 5.47
CA GLY A 26 -2.30 5.26 4.74
C GLY A 26 -2.37 5.64 3.26
N CYS A 27 -3.50 5.39 2.59
CA CYS A 27 -3.69 5.81 1.19
C CYS A 27 -3.67 7.34 1.05
N LEU A 28 -4.30 8.07 1.98
CA LEU A 28 -4.31 9.53 1.97
C LEU A 28 -2.91 10.10 2.18
N TYR A 29 -2.17 9.55 3.14
CA TYR A 29 -0.79 9.93 3.41
C TYR A 29 0.09 9.71 2.19
N VAL A 30 0.14 8.48 1.65
CA VAL A 30 0.98 8.16 0.49
C VAL A 30 0.59 9.02 -0.72
N ALA A 31 -0.70 9.09 -1.06
CA ALA A 31 -1.13 9.91 -2.19
C ALA A 31 -0.84 11.40 -1.99
N GLY A 32 -0.95 11.90 -0.75
CA GLY A 32 -0.61 13.28 -0.38
C GLY A 32 0.87 13.56 -0.55
N GLU A 33 1.74 12.72 0.00
CA GLU A 33 3.19 12.86 -0.12
C GLU A 33 3.65 12.89 -1.59
N GLU A 34 3.15 11.96 -2.40
CA GLU A 34 3.47 11.79 -3.84
C GLU A 34 3.04 12.99 -4.71
N VAL A 35 2.00 13.72 -4.32
CA VAL A 35 1.52 14.91 -5.06
C VAL A 35 1.83 16.22 -4.34
N SER A 36 2.73 16.16 -3.35
CA SER A 36 3.15 17.32 -2.56
C SER A 36 1.95 18.04 -1.90
N TRP A 37 1.02 17.23 -1.41
CA TRP A 37 -0.27 17.62 -0.82
C TRP A 37 -1.18 18.46 -1.72
N GLY A 38 -0.89 18.51 -3.03
CA GLY A 38 -1.62 19.30 -4.01
C GLY A 38 -0.88 20.55 -4.49
N GLN A 39 0.36 20.77 -4.04
CA GLN A 39 1.14 21.98 -4.33
C GLN A 39 1.25 22.24 -5.82
N HIS A 40 1.58 21.21 -6.60
CA HIS A 40 1.73 21.32 -8.06
C HIS A 40 0.42 21.68 -8.77
N PHE A 41 -0.72 21.24 -8.24
CA PHE A 41 -2.04 21.49 -8.82
C PHE A 41 -2.55 22.90 -8.49
N LEU A 42 -2.40 23.30 -7.23
CA LEU A 42 -2.90 24.59 -6.72
C LEU A 42 -1.85 25.71 -6.79
N LYS A 43 -0.62 25.38 -7.20
CA LYS A 43 0.50 26.28 -7.52
C LYS A 43 0.81 27.26 -6.39
N TRP A 44 0.80 26.80 -5.14
CA TRP A 44 1.31 27.61 -4.04
C TRP A 44 2.83 27.46 -3.94
N GLU A 45 3.46 28.54 -3.48
CA GLU A 45 4.90 28.57 -3.22
C GLU A 45 5.23 27.91 -1.88
N SER A 46 6.38 27.26 -1.81
CA SER A 46 6.90 26.74 -0.55
C SER A 46 7.29 27.88 0.38
N SER A 47 6.88 27.78 1.65
CA SER A 47 7.30 28.73 2.67
C SER A 47 8.80 28.64 2.93
N GLU A 48 9.38 29.67 3.53
CA GLU A 48 10.80 29.70 3.94
C GLU A 48 11.21 28.49 4.81
N PHE A 49 10.31 28.02 5.68
CA PHE A 49 10.53 26.79 6.45
C PHE A 49 10.74 25.57 5.54
N TRP A 50 9.80 25.31 4.62
CA TRP A 50 9.85 24.18 3.69
C TRP A 50 11.07 24.27 2.77
N SER A 51 11.35 25.44 2.21
CA SER A 51 12.55 25.66 1.39
C SER A 51 13.87 25.46 2.15
N GLY A 52 13.87 25.57 3.48
CA GLY A 52 15.04 25.31 4.31
C GLY A 52 15.29 23.84 4.65
N VAL A 53 14.29 22.95 4.48
CA VAL A 53 14.36 21.55 4.92
C VAL A 53 13.97 20.52 3.86
N ASN A 54 13.36 20.93 2.75
CA ASN A 54 12.88 20.06 1.69
C ASN A 54 13.74 20.24 0.43
N ASP A 55 14.33 19.15 -0.07
CA ASP A 55 15.31 19.19 -1.16
C ASP A 55 14.71 19.58 -2.52
N GLN A 56 13.37 19.58 -2.64
CA GLN A 56 12.66 19.85 -3.89
C GLN A 56 11.83 21.14 -3.85
N ASN A 57 11.96 21.96 -2.78
CA ASN A 57 11.07 23.09 -2.53
C ASN A 57 9.59 22.65 -2.55
N GLU A 58 9.28 21.53 -1.93
CA GLU A 58 7.91 21.01 -1.84
C GLU A 58 7.34 21.02 -0.41
N THR A 59 6.02 20.91 -0.32
CA THR A 59 5.25 20.84 0.93
C THR A 59 4.95 19.36 1.26
N ASN A 60 5.98 18.51 1.32
CA ASN A 60 5.85 17.10 1.72
C ASN A 60 7.00 16.65 2.62
N LEU A 61 6.74 15.63 3.42
CA LEU A 61 7.70 15.05 4.34
C LEU A 61 8.69 14.12 3.62
N HIS A 62 8.25 13.47 2.55
CA HIS A 62 9.02 12.54 1.73
C HIS A 62 10.35 13.16 1.27
N ASN A 63 10.34 14.44 0.85
CA ASN A 63 11.52 15.13 0.35
C ASN A 63 12.35 15.85 1.44
N ILE A 64 12.04 15.64 2.73
CA ILE A 64 12.87 16.18 3.84
C ILE A 64 14.06 15.26 4.14
N SER A 65 13.90 13.94 4.00
CA SER A 65 14.98 13.01 4.33
C SER A 65 14.79 11.65 3.66
N SER A 66 15.91 10.98 3.39
CA SER A 66 15.93 9.59 2.89
C SER A 66 15.18 8.61 3.80
N TRP A 67 15.07 8.91 5.10
CA TRP A 67 14.28 8.10 6.01
C TRP A 67 12.79 8.19 5.71
N LEU A 68 12.28 9.40 5.48
CA LEU A 68 10.86 9.66 5.19
C LEU A 68 10.48 9.19 3.78
N ASP A 69 11.42 9.19 2.85
CA ASP A 69 11.31 8.55 1.54
C ASP A 69 11.19 7.01 1.65
N GLN A 70 12.12 6.36 2.37
CA GLN A 70 12.24 4.90 2.31
C GLN A 70 11.30 4.13 3.26
N LYS A 71 11.07 4.62 4.47
CA LYS A 71 10.38 3.83 5.50
C LYS A 71 8.89 3.59 5.20
N PRO A 72 8.11 4.57 4.72
CA PRO A 72 6.72 4.32 4.31
C PRO A 72 6.63 3.24 3.22
N ARG A 73 7.53 3.30 2.23
CA ARG A 73 7.64 2.29 1.16
C ARG A 73 7.91 0.89 1.70
N ILE A 74 8.87 0.75 2.62
CA ILE A 74 9.20 -0.54 3.24
C ILE A 74 8.00 -1.15 3.97
N LEU A 75 7.18 -0.34 4.67
CA LEU A 75 5.97 -0.83 5.33
C LEU A 75 4.96 -1.41 4.34
N LEU A 76 4.79 -0.76 3.17
CA LEU A 76 3.93 -1.28 2.11
C LEU A 76 4.48 -2.58 1.53
N ILE A 77 5.80 -2.67 1.28
CA ILE A 77 6.46 -3.90 0.80
C ILE A 77 6.23 -5.06 1.75
N ILE A 78 6.39 -4.84 3.06
CA ILE A 78 6.09 -5.85 4.08
C ILE A 78 4.63 -6.30 3.98
N GLY A 79 3.70 -5.36 3.84
CA GLY A 79 2.28 -5.65 3.63
C GLY A 79 2.01 -6.49 2.38
N VAL A 80 2.68 -6.19 1.26
CA VAL A 80 2.59 -6.95 0.00
C VAL A 80 3.12 -8.37 0.19
N TYR A 81 4.27 -8.56 0.83
CA TYR A 81 4.86 -9.89 1.00
C TYR A 81 4.09 -10.73 2.01
N VAL A 82 3.69 -10.15 3.15
CA VAL A 82 2.88 -10.85 4.15
C VAL A 82 1.51 -11.18 3.58
N GLY A 83 0.83 -10.21 2.99
CA GLY A 83 -0.51 -10.37 2.44
C GLY A 83 -0.57 -11.19 1.17
N GLY A 84 0.42 -11.07 0.30
CA GLY A 84 0.44 -11.68 -1.03
C GLY A 84 1.16 -13.01 -1.10
N LEU A 85 2.16 -13.26 -0.25
CA LEU A 85 2.91 -14.51 -0.24
C LEU A 85 2.61 -15.32 1.02
N VAL A 86 2.92 -14.77 2.20
CA VAL A 86 2.87 -15.54 3.46
C VAL A 86 1.45 -16.02 3.77
N ILE A 87 0.48 -15.12 3.84
CA ILE A 87 -0.91 -15.46 4.20
C ILE A 87 -1.53 -16.46 3.20
N PRO A 88 -1.48 -16.25 1.87
CA PRO A 88 -2.07 -17.19 0.92
C PRO A 88 -1.40 -18.57 0.92
N LEU A 89 -0.07 -18.63 1.14
CA LEU A 89 0.66 -19.90 1.26
C LEU A 89 0.28 -20.63 2.56
N LEU A 90 0.15 -19.93 3.69
CA LEU A 90 -0.31 -20.53 4.94
C LEU A 90 -1.73 -21.07 4.81
N LEU A 91 -2.65 -20.32 4.19
CA LEU A 91 -4.01 -20.81 3.95
C LEU A 91 -4.05 -22.06 3.05
N LYS A 92 -3.09 -22.20 2.14
CA LYS A 92 -3.00 -23.35 1.21
C LYS A 92 -2.39 -24.59 1.88
N PHE A 93 -1.28 -24.42 2.59
CA PHE A 93 -0.46 -25.54 3.07
C PHE A 93 -0.65 -25.88 4.55
N ARG A 94 -1.15 -24.93 5.34
CA ARG A 94 -1.40 -25.11 6.78
C ARG A 94 -2.73 -24.46 7.19
N PRO A 95 -3.86 -24.94 6.63
CA PRO A 95 -5.18 -24.44 7.01
C PRO A 95 -5.37 -24.63 8.52
N GLY A 96 -5.69 -23.56 9.25
CA GLY A 96 -5.88 -23.57 10.71
C GLY A 96 -4.80 -22.86 11.53
N VAL A 97 -3.67 -22.48 10.93
CA VAL A 97 -2.65 -21.66 11.64
C VAL A 97 -3.12 -20.21 11.84
N LEU A 98 -3.87 -19.68 10.89
CA LEU A 98 -4.35 -18.30 10.93
C LEU A 98 -5.72 -18.22 11.65
N PRO A 99 -5.91 -17.29 12.60
CA PRO A 99 -7.17 -17.15 13.32
C PRO A 99 -8.36 -16.83 12.41
N ASP A 100 -9.46 -17.58 12.54
CA ASP A 100 -10.68 -17.40 11.73
C ASP A 100 -11.34 -16.03 11.93
N ARG A 101 -11.19 -15.42 13.12
CA ARG A 101 -11.74 -14.08 13.41
C ARG A 101 -11.25 -12.99 12.45
N PHE A 102 -10.10 -13.18 11.81
CA PHE A 102 -9.52 -12.25 10.84
C PHE A 102 -9.63 -12.75 9.38
N ALA A 103 -10.36 -13.84 9.12
CA ALA A 103 -10.49 -14.42 7.77
C ALA A 103 -10.98 -13.39 6.73
N ILE A 104 -11.77 -12.41 7.15
CA ILE A 104 -12.26 -11.34 6.27
C ILE A 104 -11.17 -10.43 5.72
N ILE A 105 -10.03 -10.27 6.40
CA ILE A 105 -8.91 -9.44 5.92
C ILE A 105 -7.83 -10.26 5.19
N TYR A 106 -7.84 -11.59 5.27
CA TYR A 106 -6.81 -12.40 4.61
C TYR A 106 -6.96 -12.36 3.08
N PRO A 107 -5.91 -11.97 2.33
CA PRO A 107 -5.97 -12.01 0.87
C PRO A 107 -6.11 -13.43 0.33
N ASN A 108 -6.67 -13.57 -0.86
CA ASN A 108 -6.81 -14.87 -1.52
C ASN A 108 -5.56 -15.18 -2.37
N GLN A 109 -5.48 -16.40 -2.91
CA GLN A 109 -4.33 -16.87 -3.70
C GLN A 109 -4.01 -16.02 -4.95
N LYS A 110 -4.94 -15.22 -5.46
CA LYS A 110 -4.70 -14.36 -6.63
C LYS A 110 -3.69 -13.24 -6.34
N PHE A 111 -3.49 -12.89 -5.07
CA PHE A 111 -2.51 -11.88 -4.65
C PHE A 111 -1.06 -12.37 -4.73
N ILE A 112 -0.84 -13.69 -4.86
CA ILE A 112 0.50 -14.27 -5.06
C ILE A 112 1.13 -13.70 -6.32
N THR A 113 0.38 -13.59 -7.42
CA THR A 113 0.92 -13.11 -8.70
C THR A 113 1.51 -11.71 -8.57
N THR A 114 0.74 -10.76 -8.01
CA THR A 114 1.21 -9.38 -7.84
C THR A 114 2.40 -9.31 -6.89
N ALA A 115 2.39 -10.08 -5.78
CA ALA A 115 3.49 -10.06 -4.83
C ALA A 115 4.78 -10.71 -5.38
N VAL A 116 4.66 -11.76 -6.20
CA VAL A 116 5.81 -12.36 -6.92
C VAL A 116 6.39 -11.36 -7.92
N LEU A 117 5.55 -10.61 -8.64
CA LEU A 117 6.03 -9.56 -9.55
C LEU A 117 6.78 -8.45 -8.80
N CYS A 118 6.24 -7.97 -7.67
CA CYS A 118 6.95 -7.02 -6.80
C CYS A 118 8.30 -7.59 -6.34
N LEU A 119 8.33 -8.84 -5.88
CA LEU A 119 9.57 -9.48 -5.43
C LEU A 119 10.58 -9.63 -6.56
N ALA A 120 10.13 -10.03 -7.76
CA ALA A 120 10.99 -10.17 -8.93
C ALA A 120 11.61 -8.82 -9.33
N LEU A 121 10.83 -7.75 -9.32
CA LEU A 121 11.33 -6.39 -9.55
C LEU A 121 12.33 -5.96 -8.48
N LYS A 122 12.06 -6.28 -7.21
CA LYS A 122 13.00 -5.92 -6.12
C LYS A 122 14.33 -6.67 -6.21
N VAL A 123 14.27 -7.96 -6.54
CA VAL A 123 15.47 -8.78 -6.77
C VAL A 123 16.24 -8.26 -7.99
N TYR A 124 15.53 -7.94 -9.07
CA TYR A 124 16.12 -7.36 -10.27
C TYR A 124 16.88 -6.07 -9.95
N ASP A 125 16.24 -5.13 -9.25
CA ASP A 125 16.81 -3.86 -8.81
C ASP A 125 18.08 -4.08 -7.96
N SER A 126 17.99 -4.98 -6.97
CA SER A 126 19.12 -5.31 -6.09
C SER A 126 20.29 -5.97 -6.83
N LEU A 127 20.02 -6.79 -7.86
CA LEU A 127 21.06 -7.39 -8.70
C LEU A 127 21.68 -6.35 -9.64
N GLY A 128 20.89 -5.40 -10.13
CA GLY A 128 21.35 -4.27 -10.92
C GLY A 128 22.37 -3.42 -10.15
N ASP A 129 22.08 -3.11 -8.89
CA ASP A 129 23.00 -2.39 -7.99
C ASP A 129 24.32 -3.13 -7.76
N ILE A 130 24.30 -4.46 -7.72
CA ILE A 130 25.50 -5.29 -7.51
C ILE A 130 26.31 -5.44 -8.80
N THR A 131 25.64 -5.64 -9.93
CA THR A 131 26.27 -5.99 -11.21
C THR A 131 26.62 -4.78 -12.08
N GLY A 132 26.03 -3.61 -11.77
CA GLY A 132 26.13 -2.40 -12.59
C GLY A 132 25.31 -2.44 -13.89
N VAL A 133 24.52 -3.49 -14.12
CA VAL A 133 23.72 -3.67 -15.33
C VAL A 133 22.25 -3.42 -15.03
N ASN A 134 21.77 -2.22 -15.39
CA ASN A 134 20.37 -1.82 -15.26
C ASN A 134 19.72 -1.67 -16.64
N LEU A 135 19.00 -2.70 -17.07
CA LEU A 135 18.22 -2.72 -18.32
C LEU A 135 16.83 -2.08 -18.16
N LEU A 136 16.25 -2.10 -16.96
CA LEU A 136 15.02 -1.38 -16.64
C LEU A 136 15.37 0.00 -16.11
N TYR A 137 15.03 1.02 -16.88
CA TYR A 137 15.10 2.40 -16.42
C TYR A 137 14.08 2.61 -15.30
N ARG A 138 14.52 3.11 -14.13
CA ARG A 138 13.68 3.43 -12.96
C ARG A 138 12.86 2.23 -12.45
N SER A 139 13.56 1.11 -12.19
CA SER A 139 13.01 -0.11 -11.57
C SER A 139 12.25 0.16 -10.27
N ALA A 140 12.74 1.09 -9.44
CA ALA A 140 12.11 1.46 -8.18
C ALA A 140 10.69 2.05 -8.34
N GLU A 141 10.47 2.92 -9.34
CA GLU A 141 9.13 3.47 -9.66
C GLU A 141 8.20 2.40 -10.19
N THR A 142 8.74 1.48 -11.01
CA THR A 142 7.96 0.35 -11.51
C THR A 142 7.51 -0.53 -10.35
N GLU A 143 8.40 -0.82 -9.39
CA GLU A 143 8.05 -1.56 -8.18
C GLU A 143 6.93 -0.86 -7.38
N GLU A 144 6.99 0.46 -7.22
CA GLU A 144 5.97 1.25 -6.53
C GLU A 144 4.59 1.16 -7.20
N ILE A 145 4.54 1.21 -8.52
CA ILE A 145 3.29 1.02 -9.27
C ILE A 145 2.66 -0.34 -8.92
N PHE A 146 3.45 -1.41 -8.85
CA PHE A 146 2.93 -2.74 -8.47
C PHE A 146 2.52 -2.83 -6.99
N ILE A 147 3.21 -2.13 -6.09
CA ILE A 147 2.82 -1.99 -4.68
C ILE A 147 1.46 -1.30 -4.59
N TYR A 148 1.27 -0.17 -5.26
CA TYR A 148 0.00 0.57 -5.27
C TYR A 148 -1.13 -0.24 -5.93
N TYR A 149 -0.81 -0.96 -7.01
CA TYR A 149 -1.73 -1.88 -7.65
C TYR A 149 -2.20 -2.99 -6.69
N PHE A 150 -1.28 -3.58 -5.91
CA PHE A 150 -1.62 -4.56 -4.87
C PHE A 150 -2.60 -3.97 -3.85
N VAL A 151 -2.34 -2.76 -3.35
CA VAL A 151 -3.20 -2.08 -2.38
C VAL A 151 -4.59 -1.84 -2.96
N VAL A 152 -4.69 -1.40 -4.22
CA VAL A 152 -5.99 -1.23 -4.90
C VAL A 152 -6.74 -2.55 -5.01
N LEU A 153 -6.08 -3.63 -5.46
CA LEU A 153 -6.70 -4.96 -5.51
C LEU A 153 -7.19 -5.42 -4.13
N TYR A 154 -6.40 -5.15 -3.09
CA TYR A 154 -6.75 -5.49 -1.72
C TYR A 154 -8.01 -4.75 -1.25
N LEU A 155 -8.08 -3.44 -1.49
CA LEU A 155 -9.26 -2.65 -1.16
C LEU A 155 -10.50 -3.08 -1.96
N LEU A 156 -10.35 -3.46 -3.24
CA LEU A 156 -11.44 -4.02 -4.04
C LEU A 156 -11.93 -5.36 -3.47
N LEU A 157 -11.02 -6.22 -3.00
CA LEU A 157 -11.38 -7.45 -2.30
C LEU A 157 -12.17 -7.16 -1.02
N MET A 158 -11.72 -6.19 -0.22
CA MET A 158 -12.41 -5.79 1.01
C MET A 158 -13.82 -5.26 0.71
N MET A 159 -13.94 -4.37 -0.28
CA MET A 159 -15.23 -3.84 -0.73
C MET A 159 -16.18 -4.96 -1.12
N LYS A 160 -15.72 -5.93 -1.94
CA LYS A 160 -16.54 -7.07 -2.35
C LYS A 160 -17.02 -7.89 -1.15
N ARG A 161 -16.14 -8.18 -0.17
CA ARG A 161 -16.48 -8.97 1.02
C ARG A 161 -17.51 -8.27 1.91
N LEU A 162 -17.33 -6.98 2.15
CA LEU A 162 -18.22 -6.18 2.98
C LEU A 162 -19.62 -6.03 2.36
N THR A 163 -19.70 -5.79 1.05
CA THR A 163 -20.99 -5.74 0.33
C THR A 163 -21.72 -7.08 0.38
N MET A 164 -21.01 -8.20 0.26
CA MET A 164 -21.63 -9.53 0.36
C MET A 164 -22.12 -9.85 1.78
N GLN A 165 -21.45 -9.36 2.82
CA GLN A 165 -21.92 -9.53 4.21
C GLN A 165 -23.19 -8.74 4.48
N SER A 166 -23.23 -7.47 4.07
CA SER A 166 -24.42 -6.60 4.26
C SER A 166 -25.67 -7.18 3.61
N ARG A 167 -25.55 -7.83 2.44
CA ARG A 167 -26.67 -8.52 1.76
C ARG A 167 -27.15 -9.79 2.47
N LYS A 168 -26.34 -10.42 3.33
CA LYS A 168 -26.73 -11.61 4.08
C LYS A 168 -27.44 -11.28 5.40
N THR A 169 -27.27 -10.05 5.89
CA THR A 169 -27.84 -9.56 7.15
C THR A 169 -29.12 -8.74 6.96
N SER A 170 -29.46 -8.39 5.70
CA SER A 170 -30.71 -7.74 5.27
C SER A 170 -31.74 -8.77 4.84
#